data_AF-A0A5P9PM87-F1
#
_entry.id   AF-A0A5P9PM87-F1
#
_cell.length_a   1.000
_cell.length_b   1.000
_cell.length_c   1.000
_cell.angle_alpha   90.00
_cell.angle_beta   90.00
_cell.angle_gamma   90.00
#
_symmetry.space_group_name_H-M   'P 1'
#
loop_
_entity.id
_entity.type
_entity.pdbx_description
1 polymer ?
#
loop_
_entity_poly.entity_id
_entity_poly.type
_entity_poly.pdbx_seq_one_letter_code
_entity_poly.pdbx_strand_id
1 'polypeptide(L)'
;MSGPSGSGSPEELARELRAKARVAATAALREGLVDIDNRHGQHMADEVVALLDIGDIFDGLVEAGRGTGEDDDEQPYELNTKYEW
;
A
#
# COMPACT_ATOMS: atom_id res chain seq x y z
N MET A 1 -11.58 -37.65 -0.51
CA MET A 1 -11.53 -36.72 -1.66
C MET A 1 -11.37 -35.33 -1.09
N SER A 2 -10.15 -34.80 -1.13
CA SER A 2 -9.81 -33.49 -0.55
C SER A 2 -10.30 -32.39 -1.49
N GLY A 3 -11.02 -31.41 -0.93
CA GLY A 3 -11.56 -30.26 -1.66
C GLY A 3 -10.45 -29.34 -2.20
N PRO A 4 -10.79 -28.42 -3.12
CA PRO A 4 -9.82 -27.55 -3.77
C PRO A 4 -9.23 -26.59 -2.73
N SER A 5 -7.94 -26.75 -2.40
CA SER A 5 -7.15 -25.79 -1.63
C SER A 5 -6.89 -24.54 -2.48
N GLY A 6 -7.95 -23.80 -2.79
CA GLY A 6 -7.89 -22.51 -3.44
C GLY A 6 -8.06 -21.42 -2.40
N SER A 7 -7.00 -21.09 -1.66
CA SER A 7 -6.80 -19.80 -0.99
C SER A 7 -5.56 -19.90 -0.11
N GLY A 8 -4.51 -19.16 -0.48
CA GLY A 8 -3.28 -19.05 0.32
C GLY A 8 -3.56 -18.65 1.77
N SER A 9 -2.61 -18.93 2.67
CA SER A 9 -2.77 -18.58 4.09
C SER A 9 -3.00 -17.07 4.27
N PRO A 10 -3.57 -16.60 5.39
CA PRO A 10 -3.72 -15.16 5.65
C PRO A 10 -2.42 -14.37 5.45
N GLU A 11 -1.29 -14.95 5.80
CA GLU A 11 0.05 -14.38 5.59
C GLU A 11 0.41 -14.26 4.10
N GLU A 12 0.03 -15.26 3.29
CA GLU A 12 0.21 -15.26 1.84
C GLU A 12 -0.66 -14.19 1.18
N LEU A 13 -1.93 -14.10 1.55
CA LEU A 13 -2.85 -13.07 1.07
C LEU A 13 -2.41 -11.66 1.48
N ALA A 14 -1.92 -11.49 2.71
CA ALA A 14 -1.37 -10.21 3.17
C ALA A 14 -0.10 -9.83 2.39
N ARG A 15 0.77 -10.80 2.07
CA ARG A 15 1.95 -10.57 1.23
C ARG A 15 1.56 -10.17 -0.20
N GLU A 16 0.59 -10.85 -0.79
CA GLU A 16 0.06 -10.49 -2.11
C GLU A 16 -0.56 -9.10 -2.12
N LEU A 17 -1.35 -8.75 -1.10
CA LEU A 17 -1.97 -7.44 -0.98
C LEU A 17 -0.92 -6.34 -0.87
N ARG A 18 0.12 -6.54 -0.02
CA ARG A 18 1.24 -5.59 0.09
C ARG A 18 1.97 -5.40 -1.24
N ALA A 19 2.22 -6.49 -1.97
CA ALA A 19 2.85 -6.41 -3.29
C ALA A 19 1.99 -5.60 -4.27
N LYS A 20 0.67 -5.85 -4.30
CA LYS A 20 -0.28 -5.10 -5.14
C LYS A 20 -0.33 -3.62 -4.74
N ALA A 21 -0.39 -3.31 -3.45
CA ALA A 21 -0.40 -1.94 -2.94
C ALA A 21 0.88 -1.19 -3.31
N ARG A 22 2.05 -1.83 -3.20
CA ARG A 22 3.33 -1.25 -3.62
C ARG A 22 3.36 -0.92 -5.11
N VAL A 23 2.86 -1.83 -5.96
CA VAL A 23 2.77 -1.59 -7.40
C VAL A 23 1.85 -0.42 -7.71
N ALA A 24 0.67 -0.36 -7.07
CA ALA A 24 -0.30 0.72 -7.25
C ALA A 24 0.27 2.08 -6.80
N ALA A 25 0.89 2.15 -5.63
CA ALA A 25 1.52 3.37 -5.12
C ALA A 25 2.68 3.83 -6.03
N THR A 26 3.48 2.91 -6.55
CA THR A 26 4.54 3.24 -7.52
C THR A 26 3.96 3.79 -8.83
N ALA A 27 2.87 3.22 -9.32
CA ALA A 27 2.19 3.70 -10.52
C ALA A 27 1.63 5.11 -10.31
N ALA A 28 0.95 5.35 -9.18
CA ALA A 28 0.40 6.65 -8.82
C ALA A 28 1.50 7.73 -8.69
N LEU A 29 2.64 7.38 -8.08
CA LEU A 29 3.78 8.30 -7.98
C LEU A 29 4.32 8.66 -9.37
N ARG A 30 4.50 7.66 -10.24
CA ARG A 30 4.96 7.89 -11.62
C ARG A 30 3.99 8.78 -12.40
N GLU A 31 2.68 8.51 -12.31
CA GLU A 31 1.66 9.32 -12.98
C GLU A 31 1.66 10.76 -12.47
N GLY A 32 1.71 10.95 -11.14
CA GLY A 32 1.79 12.29 -10.55
C GLY A 32 3.01 13.08 -11.01
N LEU A 33 4.19 12.45 -11.12
CA LEU A 33 5.40 13.10 -11.62
C LEU A 33 5.29 13.46 -13.11
N VAL A 34 4.70 12.60 -13.94
CA VAL A 34 4.44 12.90 -15.35
C VAL A 34 3.47 14.08 -15.49
N ASP A 35 2.44 14.14 -14.66
CA ASP A 35 1.50 15.27 -14.66
C ASP A 35 2.13 16.59 -14.20
N ILE A 36 3.14 16.52 -13.32
CA ILE A 36 3.93 17.69 -12.92
C ILE A 36 4.83 18.13 -14.07
N ASP A 37 5.55 17.20 -14.70
CA ASP A 37 6.39 17.48 -15.87
C ASP A 37 5.57 18.11 -17.02
N ASN A 38 4.42 17.53 -17.36
CA ASN A 38 3.57 18.06 -18.42
C ASN A 38 3.06 19.49 -18.15
N ARG A 39 2.85 19.87 -16.88
CA ARG A 39 2.30 21.19 -16.50
C ARG A 39 3.35 22.24 -16.18
N HIS A 40 4.48 21.82 -15.63
CA HIS A 40 5.47 22.70 -15.02
C HIS A 40 6.90 22.47 -15.54
N GLY A 41 7.11 21.43 -16.35
CA GLY A 41 8.39 21.03 -16.91
C GLY A 41 9.19 20.10 -15.99
N GLN A 42 10.10 19.36 -16.61
CA GLN A 42 10.89 18.30 -15.97
C GLN A 42 11.66 18.78 -14.73
N HIS A 43 12.20 20.00 -14.76
CA HIS A 43 12.92 20.58 -13.61
C HIS A 43 12.07 20.60 -12.33
N MET A 44 10.79 20.94 -12.44
CA MET A 44 9.88 20.95 -11.28
C MET A 44 9.54 19.55 -10.81
N ALA A 45 9.41 18.58 -11.72
CA ALA A 45 9.24 17.18 -11.34
C ALA A 45 10.46 16.65 -10.57
N ASP A 46 11.68 17.01 -11.01
CA ASP A 46 12.93 16.65 -10.34
C ASP A 46 13.04 17.29 -8.95
N GLU A 47 12.66 18.56 -8.78
CA GLU A 47 12.60 19.21 -7.47
C GLU A 47 11.59 18.54 -6.54
N VAL A 48 10.40 18.18 -7.05
CA VAL A 48 9.40 17.46 -6.28
C VAL A 48 9.93 16.10 -5.84
N VAL A 49 10.61 15.34 -6.71
CA VAL A 49 11.25 14.06 -6.32
C VAL A 49 12.26 14.27 -5.20
N ALA A 50 13.05 15.35 -5.24
CA ALA A 50 14.04 15.63 -4.20
C ALA A 50 13.42 15.98 -2.83
N LEU A 51 12.15 16.41 -2.81
CA LEU A 51 11.40 16.71 -1.58
C LEU A 51 10.65 15.50 -1.04
N LEU A 52 10.42 14.46 -1.84
CA LEU A 52 9.72 13.25 -1.43
C LEU A 52 10.71 12.27 -0.80
N ASP A 53 10.45 11.88 0.44
CA ASP A 53 11.06 10.69 1.01
C ASP A 53 10.33 9.44 0.48
N ILE A 54 10.85 8.91 -0.63
CA ILE A 54 10.28 7.71 -1.25
C ILE A 54 10.36 6.52 -0.28
N GLY A 55 11.33 6.47 0.63
CA GLY A 55 11.40 5.43 1.66
C GLY A 55 10.18 5.48 2.56
N ASP A 56 9.90 6.64 3.14
CA ASP A 56 8.77 6.86 4.06
C ASP A 56 7.41 6.55 3.41
N ILE A 57 7.21 6.93 2.15
CA ILE A 57 5.97 6.66 1.39
C ILE A 57 5.70 5.14 1.29
N PHE A 58 6.74 4.33 1.17
CA PHE A 58 6.60 2.87 1.03
C PHE A 58 6.77 2.11 2.35
N ASP A 59 7.39 2.71 3.39
CA ASP A 59 7.58 2.09 4.70
C ASP A 59 6.25 1.86 5.43
N GLY A 60 5.26 2.74 5.24
CA GLY A 60 3.88 2.51 5.70
C GLY A 60 3.22 1.24 5.12
N LEU A 61 3.73 0.70 4.00
CA LEU A 61 3.27 -0.58 3.43
C LEU A 61 4.06 -1.80 3.97
N VAL A 62 5.19 -1.56 4.64
CA VAL A 62 6.07 -2.59 5.22
C VAL A 62 5.74 -2.84 6.71
N GLU A 63 5.35 -1.82 7.47
CA GLU A 63 5.31 -1.85 8.93
C GLU A 63 4.03 -2.40 9.61
N ALA A 64 3.13 -3.10 8.90
CA ALA A 64 2.00 -3.79 9.55
C ALA A 64 2.39 -5.06 10.36
N GLY A 65 3.59 -5.10 10.93
CA GLY A 65 4.12 -6.21 11.73
C GLY A 65 5.22 -5.83 12.71
N ARG A 66 5.49 -4.54 12.93
CA ARG A 66 6.47 -4.04 13.91
C ARG A 66 5.95 -2.85 14.72
N GLY A 67 4.82 -3.02 15.40
CA GLY A 67 4.64 -2.47 16.76
C GLY A 67 4.76 -3.67 17.70
N THR A 68 5.77 -3.87 18.55
CA THR A 68 6.12 -3.09 19.76
C THR A 68 4.90 -2.56 20.49
N GLY A 69 4.77 -2.99 21.74
CA GLY A 69 3.56 -2.82 22.54
C GLY A 69 3.26 -1.39 22.94
N GLU A 70 2.07 -1.26 23.51
CA GLU A 70 1.55 -0.09 24.24
C GLU A 70 1.35 1.16 23.37
N ASP A 71 0.19 1.23 22.70
CA ASP A 71 -0.84 2.20 23.12
C ASP A 71 -2.21 1.85 22.52
N ASP A 72 -3.22 2.15 23.32
CA ASP A 72 -4.65 1.87 23.22
C ASP A 72 -5.35 2.43 21.95
N ASP A 73 -6.52 1.84 21.66
CA ASP A 73 -7.65 2.39 20.89
C ASP A 73 -7.81 2.16 19.37
N GLU A 74 -7.08 1.26 18.72
CA GLU A 74 -7.46 0.79 17.38
C GLU A 74 -8.35 -0.46 17.46
N GLN A 75 -9.67 -0.25 17.47
CA GLN A 75 -10.61 -1.36 17.26
C GLN A 75 -10.29 -2.07 15.95
N PRO A 76 -10.24 -3.42 15.94
CA PRO A 76 -9.94 -4.18 14.73
C PRO A 76 -11.00 -3.88 13.67
N TYR A 77 -10.55 -3.66 12.44
CA TYR A 77 -11.39 -3.48 11.26
C TYR A 77 -12.53 -4.52 11.23
N GLU A 78 -13.77 -4.09 11.48
CA GLU A 78 -14.93 -4.95 11.25
C GLU A 78 -15.15 -5.06 9.74
N LEU A 79 -14.85 -6.24 9.19
CA LEU A 79 -15.33 -6.63 7.87
C LEU A 79 -16.86 -6.53 7.90
N ASN A 80 -17.40 -5.51 7.27
CA ASN A 80 -18.84 -5.31 7.11
C ASN A 80 -19.38 -6.43 6.20
N THR A 81 -19.66 -7.60 6.78
CA THR A 81 -20.30 -8.73 6.10
C THR A 81 -21.78 -8.41 5.91
N LYS A 82 -22.09 -7.46 5.03
CA LYS A 82 -23.40 -7.36 4.39
C LYS A 82 -23.40 -8.21 3.13
N TYR A 83 -23.42 -9.53 3.32
CA TYR A 83 -24.00 -10.44 2.34
C TYR A 83 -25.30 -10.94 2.95
N GLU A 84 -26.39 -10.23 2.66
CA GLU A 84 -27.74 -10.71 2.90
C GLU A 84 -28.06 -11.76 1.82
N TRP A 85 -28.41 -12.97 2.24
CA TRP A 85 -29.00 -14.03 1.42
C TRP A 85 -30.52 -13.92 1.46
#